data_AF-A0A0S6U7Z4-F1
#
_entry.id   AF-A0A0S6U7Z4-F1
#
_cell.length_a   1.000
_cell.length_b   1.000
_cell.length_c   1.000
_cell.angle_alpha   90.00
_cell.angle_beta   90.00
_cell.angle_gamma   90.00
#
_symmetry.space_group_name_H-M   'P 1'
#
loop_
_entity.id
_entity.type
_entity.pdbx_description
1 polymer ?
#
loop_
_entity_poly.entity_id
_entity_poly.type
_entity_poly.pdbx_seq_one_letter_code
_entity_poly.pdbx_strand_id
1 'polypeptide(L)'
;MFDLPCFDENKVKFRKSDEKSHVRILHASPDAPAVDIYINDNLISKELSYKSFTEYMPLISTVYNIKVFPTGKKDVPVINKNIFIPPNSIYTIAVTGLLKDIALFPILDKKLDNKDPNKAYVRFVHLSPNAPKVDFYMNDKEIFNNVGYKNITDYYPVDPKNYTLSLKLANTETTVLTSPNANLKANKYYTVYAVGLADGKPSLQVLIPLDGNSYIK
;
A
#
# COMPACT_ATOMS: atom_id res chain seq x y z
N MET A 1 33.14 -21.80 39.10
CA MET A 1 32.51 -20.48 39.36
C MET A 1 32.78 -19.66 38.11
N PHE A 2 31.81 -19.59 37.20
CA PHE A 2 31.95 -18.86 35.94
C PHE A 2 31.29 -17.50 36.12
N ASP A 3 32.09 -16.43 36.03
CA ASP A 3 31.59 -15.06 36.03
C ASP A 3 30.81 -14.81 34.73
N LEU A 4 29.53 -14.49 34.86
CA LEU A 4 28.72 -13.96 33.78
C LEU A 4 29.07 -12.47 33.59
N PRO A 5 29.27 -11.99 32.35
CA PRO A 5 29.51 -10.57 32.12
C PRO A 5 28.27 -9.76 32.54
N CYS A 6 28.53 -8.70 33.29
CA CYS A 6 27.55 -7.74 33.78
C CYS A 6 26.71 -7.16 32.63
N PHE A 7 25.39 -7.36 32.70
CA PHE A 7 24.44 -6.75 31.79
C PHE A 7 24.23 -5.29 32.22
N ASP A 8 24.74 -4.34 31.45
CA ASP A 8 24.62 -2.91 31.71
C ASP A 8 23.34 -2.38 31.03
N GLU A 9 22.25 -2.28 31.80
CA GLU A 9 20.95 -1.77 31.34
C GLU A 9 21.01 -0.33 30.79
N ASN A 10 22.08 0.42 31.07
CA ASN A 10 22.24 1.81 30.62
C ASN A 10 22.85 1.97 29.22
N LYS A 11 23.15 0.88 28.50
CA LYS A 11 23.76 0.94 27.15
C LYS A 11 22.81 0.74 25.97
N VAL A 12 21.52 0.49 26.18
CA VAL A 12 20.55 0.53 25.08
C VAL A 12 20.06 1.96 24.88
N LYS A 13 20.92 2.80 24.29
CA LYS A 13 20.46 4.03 23.64
C LYS A 13 19.73 3.60 22.37
N PHE A 14 18.40 3.58 22.39
CA PHE A 14 17.64 3.72 21.15
C PHE A 14 18.08 5.04 20.54
N ARG A 15 19.02 5.01 19.59
CA ARG A 15 19.36 6.20 18.81
C ARG A 15 18.05 6.61 18.15
N LYS A 16 17.50 7.74 18.59
CA LYS A 16 16.51 8.48 17.82
C LYS A 16 17.18 8.73 16.47
N SER A 17 16.81 7.95 15.48
CA SER A 17 17.35 8.12 14.14
C SER A 17 16.70 9.38 13.56
N ASP A 18 17.51 10.34 13.14
CA ASP A 18 17.06 11.50 12.36
C ASP A 18 16.66 11.10 10.92
N GLU A 19 16.79 9.82 10.60
CA GLU A 19 16.36 9.22 9.34
C GLU A 19 14.84 9.28 9.23
N LYS A 20 14.39 10.08 8.26
CA LYS A 20 12.97 10.25 7.96
C LYS A 20 12.47 9.09 7.12
N SER A 21 11.37 8.52 7.57
CA SER A 21 10.50 7.67 6.77
C SER A 21 9.41 8.51 6.13
N HIS A 22 8.75 7.98 5.10
CA HIS A 22 7.66 8.67 4.42
C HIS A 22 6.44 7.77 4.38
N VAL A 23 5.28 8.31 4.73
CA VAL A 23 4.03 7.55 4.77
C VAL A 23 2.97 8.28 3.98
N ARG A 24 2.22 7.57 3.14
CA ARG A 24 0.92 8.01 2.62
C ARG A 24 -0.17 7.03 3.01
N ILE A 25 -1.41 7.49 3.03
CA ILE A 25 -2.58 6.67 3.30
C ILE A 25 -3.39 6.49 2.01
N LEU A 26 -3.86 5.27 1.74
CA LEU A 26 -4.79 4.95 0.67
C LEU A 26 -6.13 4.53 1.30
N HIS A 27 -7.25 5.12 0.89
CA HIS A 27 -8.56 4.56 1.20
C HIS A 27 -8.98 3.51 0.15
N ALA A 28 -8.85 2.22 0.48
CA ALA A 28 -9.19 1.08 -0.38
C ALA A 28 -10.40 0.25 0.12
N SER A 29 -11.05 0.62 1.21
CA SER A 29 -12.28 -0.04 1.69
C SER A 29 -13.46 0.34 0.77
N PRO A 30 -14.10 -0.62 0.08
CA PRO A 30 -15.05 -0.31 -0.99
C PRO A 30 -16.46 0.07 -0.52
N ASP A 31 -16.85 -0.34 0.70
CA ASP A 31 -18.17 -0.09 1.30
C ASP A 31 -18.13 0.90 2.47
N ALA A 32 -16.93 1.33 2.89
CA ALA A 32 -16.79 2.42 3.84
C ALA A 32 -17.00 3.78 3.14
N PRO A 33 -17.79 4.70 3.73
CA PRO A 33 -17.84 6.10 3.33
C PRO A 33 -16.47 6.79 3.47
N ALA A 34 -16.37 8.05 3.03
CA ALA A 34 -15.18 8.86 3.28
C ALA A 34 -14.84 8.91 4.78
N VAL A 35 -13.54 8.97 5.05
CA VAL A 35 -13.00 8.89 6.42
C VAL A 35 -12.08 10.07 6.76
N ASP A 36 -12.02 10.39 8.04
CA ASP A 36 -11.04 11.31 8.61
C ASP A 36 -9.90 10.47 9.22
N ILE A 37 -8.66 10.80 8.86
CA ILE A 37 -7.44 10.10 9.30
C ILE A 37 -6.71 10.94 10.34
N TYR A 38 -6.41 10.33 11.48
CA TYR A 38 -5.64 10.93 12.55
C TYR A 38 -4.38 10.11 12.85
N ILE A 39 -3.27 10.80 13.10
CA ILE A 39 -2.02 10.21 13.57
C ILE A 39 -1.63 10.91 14.88
N ASN A 40 -1.50 10.15 15.97
CA ASN A 40 -1.28 10.65 17.33
C ASN A 40 -2.26 11.79 17.66
N ASP A 41 -3.56 11.55 17.39
CA ASP A 41 -4.67 12.49 17.60
C ASP A 41 -4.67 13.79 16.78
N ASN A 42 -3.67 14.01 15.92
CA ASN A 42 -3.63 15.10 14.97
C ASN A 42 -4.33 14.72 13.67
N LEU A 43 -5.20 15.60 13.15
CA LEU A 43 -5.89 15.39 11.88
C LEU A 43 -4.88 15.50 10.73
N ILE A 44 -4.77 14.43 9.94
CA ILE A 44 -3.84 14.34 8.80
C ILE A 44 -4.59 14.50 7.48
N SER A 45 -5.77 13.91 7.37
CA SER A 45 -6.61 14.03 6.18
C SER A 45 -8.07 14.04 6.60
N LYS A 46 -8.84 14.99 6.05
CA LYS A 46 -10.28 15.09 6.23
C LYS A 46 -10.96 14.61 4.95
N GLU A 47 -12.03 13.83 5.09
CA GLU A 47 -12.85 13.37 3.96
C GLU A 47 -12.04 12.63 2.89
N LEU A 48 -11.10 11.79 3.32
CA LEU A 48 -10.35 10.93 2.40
C LEU A 48 -11.34 9.94 1.77
N SER A 49 -11.67 10.18 0.50
CA SER A 49 -12.65 9.40 -0.24
C SER A 49 -12.08 8.06 -0.73
N TYR A 50 -12.94 7.08 -0.99
CA TYR A 50 -12.56 5.80 -1.60
C TYR A 50 -11.74 6.01 -2.89
N LYS A 51 -10.65 5.22 -3.04
CA LYS A 51 -9.60 5.29 -4.08
C LYS A 51 -8.62 6.46 -3.98
N SER A 52 -8.84 7.41 -3.07
CA SER A 52 -7.94 8.54 -2.90
C SER A 52 -6.73 8.19 -2.03
N PHE A 53 -5.65 8.91 -2.29
CA PHE A 53 -4.41 8.86 -1.53
C PHE A 53 -4.20 10.21 -0.83
N THR A 54 -3.56 10.19 0.34
CA THR A 54 -2.89 11.39 0.84
C THR A 54 -1.57 11.57 0.10
N GLU A 55 -0.99 12.77 0.22
CA GLU A 55 0.42 12.95 -0.08
C GLU A 55 1.31 12.15 0.89
N TYR A 56 2.54 11.85 0.47
CA TYR A 56 3.55 11.31 1.38
C TYR A 56 3.98 12.38 2.37
N MET A 57 3.93 12.04 3.65
CA MET A 57 4.40 12.90 4.73
C MET A 57 5.64 12.31 5.40
N PRO A 58 6.64 13.13 5.75
CA PRO A 58 7.81 12.67 6.48
C PRO A 58 7.43 12.36 7.94
N LEU A 59 7.83 11.19 8.42
CA LEU A 59 7.68 10.74 9.80
C LEU A 59 9.04 10.27 10.33
N ILE A 60 9.29 10.45 11.63
CA ILE A 60 10.46 9.85 12.27
C ILE A 60 10.18 8.39 12.59
N SER A 61 11.23 7.59 12.79
CA SER A 61 11.07 6.22 13.23
C SER A 61 10.52 6.15 14.66
N THR A 62 9.28 5.66 14.81
CA THR A 62 8.62 5.42 16.11
C THR A 62 7.32 4.62 15.92
N VAL A 63 6.65 4.30 17.02
CA VAL A 63 5.27 3.81 17.02
C VAL A 63 4.30 4.99 16.92
N TYR A 64 3.43 4.95 15.94
CA TYR A 64 2.35 5.91 15.73
C TYR A 64 1.00 5.27 16.04
N ASN A 65 0.14 5.99 16.75
CA ASN A 65 -1.26 5.63 16.87
C ASN A 65 -2.02 6.21 15.68
N ILE A 66 -2.58 5.34 14.83
CA ILE A 66 -3.40 5.74 13.69
C ILE A 66 -4.86 5.45 14.04
N LYS A 67 -5.69 6.49 13.94
CA LYS A 67 -7.14 6.40 14.09
C LYS A 67 -7.82 6.77 12.78
N VAL A 68 -8.86 6.02 12.44
CA VAL A 68 -9.72 6.29 11.28
C VAL A 68 -11.14 6.45 11.79
N PHE A 69 -11.78 7.56 11.42
CA PHE A 69 -13.14 7.90 11.80
C PHE A 69 -14.01 8.05 10.55
N PRO A 70 -15.30 7.72 10.59
CA PRO A 70 -16.24 8.19 9.57
C PRO A 70 -16.20 9.71 9.49
N THR A 71 -16.21 10.28 8.28
CA THR A 71 -16.10 11.74 8.13
C THR A 71 -17.16 12.49 8.94
N GLY A 72 -16.69 13.51 9.67
CA GLY A 72 -17.56 14.36 10.49
C GLY A 72 -18.03 13.73 11.81
N LYS A 73 -17.61 12.50 12.14
CA LYS A 73 -17.96 11.81 13.40
C LYS A 73 -16.70 11.39 14.16
N LYS A 74 -16.26 12.21 15.13
CA LYS A 74 -15.02 11.95 15.90
C LYS A 74 -15.24 11.16 17.21
N ASP A 75 -16.43 10.59 17.42
CA ASP A 75 -16.79 9.98 18.70
C ASP A 75 -16.18 8.58 18.85
N VAL A 76 -16.40 7.71 17.87
CA VAL A 76 -15.93 6.31 17.87
C VAL A 76 -15.12 6.05 16.61
N PRO A 77 -13.82 5.72 16.72
CA PRO A 77 -13.02 5.36 15.56
C PRO A 77 -13.41 3.97 15.05
N VAL A 78 -13.48 3.79 13.73
CA VAL A 78 -13.61 2.47 13.09
C VAL A 78 -12.28 1.70 13.11
N ILE A 79 -11.15 2.42 13.23
CA ILE A 79 -9.82 1.85 13.44
C ILE A 79 -9.12 2.65 14.52
N ASN A 80 -8.51 1.98 15.50
CA ASN A 80 -7.55 2.55 16.43
C ASN A 80 -6.39 1.54 16.62
N LYS A 81 -5.25 1.80 15.98
CA LYS A 81 -4.14 0.85 15.95
C LYS A 81 -2.79 1.56 16.09
N ASN A 82 -1.88 0.91 16.81
CA ASN A 82 -0.49 1.32 16.87
C ASN A 82 0.30 0.63 15.76
N ILE A 83 1.06 1.39 14.98
CA ILE A 83 1.93 0.89 13.90
C ILE A 83 3.33 1.42 14.14
N PHE A 84 4.31 0.53 14.16
CA PHE A 84 5.72 0.91 14.14
C PHE A 84 6.13 1.29 12.71
N ILE A 85 6.73 2.47 12.55
CA ILE A 85 7.32 2.92 11.29
C ILE A 85 8.84 2.79 11.41
N PRO A 86 9.48 1.81 10.73
CA PRO A 86 10.93 1.67 10.71
C PRO A 86 11.63 2.90 10.12
N PRO A 87 12.91 3.16 10.45
CA PRO A 87 13.67 4.24 9.82
C PRO A 87 13.91 3.96 8.33
N ASN A 88 14.22 5.01 7.55
CA ASN A 88 14.55 4.93 6.12
C ASN A 88 13.52 4.18 5.25
N SER A 89 12.25 4.20 5.64
CA SER A 89 11.21 3.44 4.94
C SER A 89 10.22 4.35 4.22
N ILE A 90 9.63 3.85 3.14
CA ILE A 90 8.55 4.52 2.41
C ILE A 90 7.37 3.57 2.46
N TYR A 91 6.24 3.99 3.02
CA TYR A 91 5.04 3.16 3.15
C TYR A 91 3.83 3.80 2.48
N THR A 92 3.06 2.97 1.80
CA THR A 92 1.64 3.20 1.56
C THR A 92 0.85 2.38 2.58
N ILE A 93 0.10 3.02 3.48
CA ILE A 93 -0.80 2.31 4.41
C ILE A 93 -2.20 2.33 3.83
N ALA A 94 -2.71 1.19 3.41
CA ALA A 94 -4.07 1.07 2.91
C ALA A 94 -5.08 0.88 4.05
N VAL A 95 -6.13 1.70 4.08
CA VAL A 95 -7.38 1.41 4.80
C VAL A 95 -8.19 0.48 3.90
N THR A 96 -8.23 -0.82 4.20
CA THR A 96 -8.81 -1.86 3.33
C THR A 96 -9.74 -2.79 4.14
N GLY A 97 -10.45 -3.68 3.45
CA GLY A 97 -11.48 -4.53 4.05
C GLY A 97 -12.88 -3.95 3.83
N LEU A 98 -13.90 -4.73 4.17
CA LEU A 98 -15.26 -4.20 4.28
C LEU A 98 -15.39 -3.37 5.56
N LEU A 99 -16.35 -2.45 5.67
CA LEU A 99 -16.51 -1.58 6.83
C LEU A 99 -16.58 -2.36 8.16
N LYS A 100 -17.25 -3.52 8.14
CA LYS A 100 -17.34 -4.43 9.30
C LYS A 100 -16.00 -5.04 9.74
N ASP A 101 -15.05 -5.18 8.83
CA ASP A 101 -13.75 -5.85 9.00
C ASP A 101 -12.60 -4.92 8.55
N ILE A 102 -12.80 -3.60 8.67
CA ILE A 102 -11.89 -2.59 8.12
C ILE A 102 -10.57 -2.60 8.88
N ALA A 103 -9.46 -2.48 8.16
CA ALA A 103 -8.13 -2.62 8.71
C ALA A 103 -7.11 -1.71 8.03
N LEU A 104 -6.03 -1.42 8.75
CA LEU A 104 -4.81 -0.85 8.17
C LEU A 104 -3.93 -1.98 7.64
N PHE A 105 -3.44 -1.79 6.42
CA PHE A 105 -2.53 -2.71 5.76
C PHE A 105 -1.30 -1.94 5.24
N PRO A 106 -0.17 -1.99 5.98
CA PRO A 106 1.07 -1.33 5.56
C PRO A 106 1.71 -2.04 4.38
N ILE A 107 2.12 -1.26 3.37
CA ILE A 107 2.76 -1.74 2.15
C ILE A 107 4.08 -0.97 1.98
N LEU A 108 5.20 -1.67 2.07
CA LEU A 108 6.53 -1.08 1.96
C LEU A 108 6.86 -0.81 0.49
N ASP A 109 7.07 0.44 0.12
CA ASP A 109 7.53 0.87 -1.22
C ASP A 109 9.05 0.65 -1.31
N LYS A 110 9.45 -0.62 -1.39
CA LYS A 110 10.85 -1.06 -1.32
C LYS A 110 11.70 -0.37 -2.40
N LYS A 111 12.84 0.20 -2.00
CA LYS A 111 13.88 0.65 -2.93
C LYS A 111 14.65 -0.58 -3.43
N LEU A 112 14.96 -0.63 -4.72
CA LEU A 112 15.81 -1.66 -5.32
C LEU A 112 17.24 -1.14 -5.44
N ASP A 113 18.21 -1.93 -4.97
CA ASP A 113 19.62 -1.53 -4.96
C ASP A 113 20.25 -1.50 -6.37
N ASN A 114 19.84 -2.40 -7.26
CA ASN A 114 20.41 -2.57 -8.61
C ASN A 114 19.37 -2.37 -9.72
N LYS A 115 18.73 -1.19 -9.75
CA LYS A 115 17.71 -0.88 -10.77
C LYS A 115 18.34 -0.39 -12.08
N ASP A 116 17.91 -0.95 -13.21
CA ASP A 116 18.09 -0.36 -14.54
C ASP A 116 17.24 0.93 -14.67
N PRO A 117 17.84 2.11 -14.89
CA PRO A 117 17.10 3.36 -15.07
C PRO A 117 16.27 3.42 -16.35
N ASN A 118 16.49 2.55 -17.33
CA ASN A 118 15.72 2.50 -18.57
C ASN A 118 14.41 1.71 -18.44
N LYS A 119 14.19 1.04 -17.31
CA LYS A 119 12.98 0.26 -17.03
C LYS A 119 11.98 1.04 -16.18
N ALA A 120 10.72 0.69 -16.32
CA ALA A 120 9.71 0.95 -15.30
C ALA A 120 9.60 -0.28 -14.38
N TYR A 121 9.17 -0.08 -13.14
CA TYR A 121 9.03 -1.16 -12.16
C TYR A 121 7.57 -1.24 -11.73
N VAL A 122 6.96 -2.41 -11.88
CA VAL A 122 5.55 -2.64 -11.55
C VAL A 122 5.46 -3.72 -10.51
N ARG A 123 4.65 -3.51 -9.48
CA ARG A 123 4.17 -4.60 -8.62
C ARG A 123 2.66 -4.60 -8.55
N PHE A 124 2.08 -5.68 -8.09
CA PHE A 124 0.65 -5.83 -7.91
C PHE A 124 0.31 -6.05 -6.43
N VAL A 125 -0.76 -5.39 -5.97
CA VAL A 125 -1.31 -5.60 -4.64
C VAL A 125 -2.81 -5.79 -4.76
N HIS A 126 -3.31 -6.90 -4.23
CA HIS A 126 -4.73 -7.20 -4.27
C HIS A 126 -5.42 -6.70 -2.99
N LEU A 127 -6.22 -5.65 -3.09
CA LEU A 127 -6.95 -5.03 -1.99
C LEU A 127 -8.48 -5.17 -2.08
N SER A 128 -9.00 -5.94 -3.05
CA SER A 128 -10.42 -6.31 -3.07
C SER A 128 -10.69 -7.40 -2.01
N PRO A 129 -11.58 -7.16 -1.02
CA PRO A 129 -11.75 -8.05 0.13
C PRO A 129 -12.58 -9.30 -0.14
N ASN A 130 -13.35 -9.34 -1.23
CA ASN A 130 -14.22 -10.48 -1.57
C ASN A 130 -13.90 -11.09 -2.95
N ALA A 131 -12.94 -10.53 -3.69
CA ALA A 131 -12.54 -11.13 -4.94
C ALA A 131 -11.66 -12.36 -4.70
N PRO A 132 -11.83 -13.42 -5.53
CA PRO A 132 -10.93 -14.57 -5.52
C PRO A 132 -9.54 -14.15 -6.00
N LYS A 133 -8.59 -15.09 -5.91
CA LYS A 133 -7.24 -14.86 -6.43
C LYS A 133 -7.26 -14.57 -7.93
N VAL A 134 -6.37 -13.70 -8.37
CA VAL A 134 -6.25 -13.30 -9.77
C VAL A 134 -4.83 -13.47 -10.30
N ASP A 135 -4.76 -13.64 -11.61
CA ASP A 135 -3.54 -13.53 -12.39
C ASP A 135 -3.50 -12.15 -13.05
N PHE A 136 -2.38 -11.45 -12.95
CA PHE A 136 -2.17 -10.10 -13.46
C PHE A 136 -1.37 -10.13 -14.77
N TYR A 137 -1.94 -9.51 -15.79
CA TYR A 137 -1.44 -9.48 -17.15
C TYR A 137 -1.15 -8.05 -17.61
N MET A 138 -0.13 -7.92 -18.47
CA MET A 138 0.23 -6.68 -19.15
C MET A 138 0.44 -6.95 -20.64
N ASN A 139 -0.42 -6.39 -21.51
CA ASN A 139 -0.47 -6.70 -22.95
C ASN A 139 -0.49 -8.22 -23.20
N ASP A 140 -1.42 -8.92 -22.56
CA ASP A 140 -1.64 -10.38 -22.67
C ASP A 140 -0.48 -11.27 -22.20
N LYS A 141 0.61 -10.69 -21.69
CA LYS A 141 1.67 -11.41 -20.98
C LYS A 141 1.32 -11.51 -19.49
N GLU A 142 1.30 -12.72 -18.95
CA GLU A 142 1.21 -12.94 -17.50
C GLU A 142 2.47 -12.39 -16.81
N ILE A 143 2.27 -11.57 -15.79
CA ILE A 143 3.36 -10.98 -15.00
C ILE A 143 3.38 -11.58 -13.60
N PHE A 144 2.21 -11.75 -12.97
CA PHE A 144 2.07 -12.38 -11.66
C PHE A 144 0.88 -13.32 -11.67
N ASN A 145 0.98 -14.45 -10.98
CA ASN A 145 -0.13 -15.40 -10.87
C ASN A 145 -0.56 -15.61 -9.42
N ASN A 146 -1.78 -16.11 -9.26
CA ASN A 146 -2.37 -16.59 -8.03
C ASN A 146 -2.31 -15.58 -6.87
N VAL A 147 -2.47 -14.28 -7.18
CA VAL A 147 -2.35 -13.21 -6.19
C VAL A 147 -3.69 -13.04 -5.48
N GLY A 148 -3.73 -13.34 -4.18
CA GLY A 148 -4.92 -13.22 -3.34
C GLY A 148 -4.98 -11.93 -2.52
N TYR A 149 -6.11 -11.72 -1.84
CA TYR A 149 -6.32 -10.55 -0.98
C TYR A 149 -5.17 -10.35 0.04
N LYS A 150 -4.65 -9.12 0.08
CA LYS A 150 -3.48 -8.66 0.86
C LYS A 150 -2.14 -9.31 0.48
N ASN A 151 -2.05 -10.06 -0.62
CA ASN A 151 -0.75 -10.38 -1.21
C ASN A 151 -0.12 -9.13 -1.85
N ILE A 152 1.20 -9.00 -1.66
CA ILE A 152 2.05 -7.98 -2.29
C ILE A 152 3.09 -8.74 -3.11
N THR A 153 3.18 -8.45 -4.40
CA THR A 153 4.26 -9.02 -5.24
C THR A 153 5.53 -8.20 -5.12
N ASP A 154 6.66 -8.78 -5.51
CA ASP A 154 7.86 -8.01 -5.77
C ASP A 154 7.69 -7.11 -7.01
N TYR A 155 8.54 -6.08 -7.12
CA TYR A 155 8.62 -5.27 -8.32
C TYR A 155 9.23 -6.07 -9.48
N TYR A 156 8.54 -6.04 -10.61
CA TYR A 156 8.95 -6.63 -11.88
C TYR A 156 9.35 -5.52 -12.86
N PRO A 157 10.53 -5.59 -13.49
CA PRO A 157 10.97 -4.61 -14.47
C PRO A 157 10.23 -4.82 -15.81
N VAL A 158 9.74 -3.72 -16.39
CA VAL A 158 9.07 -3.71 -17.69
C VAL A 158 9.61 -2.56 -18.56
N ASP A 159 9.42 -2.67 -19.87
CA ASP A 159 9.77 -1.58 -20.77
C ASP A 159 8.82 -0.39 -20.57
N PRO A 160 9.32 0.85 -20.65
CA PRO A 160 8.48 2.04 -20.52
C PRO A 160 7.62 2.22 -21.78
N LYS A 161 6.31 2.06 -21.64
CA LYS A 161 5.31 2.24 -22.71
C LYS A 161 3.90 2.26 -22.13
N ASN A 162 2.91 2.37 -23.00
CA ASN A 162 1.51 2.11 -22.64
C ASN A 162 1.24 0.61 -22.58
N TYR A 163 0.54 0.19 -21.53
CA TYR A 163 0.04 -1.16 -21.36
C TYR A 163 -1.47 -1.20 -21.22
N THR A 164 -2.08 -2.26 -21.75
CA THR A 164 -3.37 -2.74 -21.29
C THR A 164 -3.13 -3.69 -20.14
N LEU A 165 -3.72 -3.39 -18.98
CA LEU A 165 -3.69 -4.25 -17.81
C LEU A 165 -4.93 -5.13 -17.81
N SER A 166 -4.79 -6.40 -17.43
CA SER A 166 -5.94 -7.27 -17.23
C SER A 166 -5.78 -8.16 -16.00
N LEU A 167 -6.91 -8.50 -15.39
CA LEU A 167 -7.00 -9.48 -14.31
C LEU A 167 -7.84 -10.64 -14.79
N LYS A 168 -7.30 -11.85 -14.68
CA LYS A 168 -8.04 -13.10 -14.88
C LYS A 168 -8.25 -13.80 -13.55
N LEU A 169 -9.35 -14.53 -13.39
CA LEU A 169 -9.52 -15.42 -12.24
C LEU A 169 -8.43 -16.49 -12.28
N ALA A 170 -7.73 -16.67 -11.17
CA ALA A 170 -6.58 -17.56 -11.12
C ALA A 170 -6.94 -18.99 -11.53
N ASN A 171 -6.08 -19.61 -12.35
CA ASN A 171 -6.28 -20.95 -12.93
C ASN A 171 -7.47 -21.05 -13.91
N THR A 172 -7.89 -19.94 -14.51
CA THR A 172 -8.94 -19.91 -15.53
C THR A 172 -8.58 -18.91 -16.63
N GLU A 173 -9.32 -18.92 -17.75
CA GLU A 173 -9.21 -17.90 -18.80
C GLU A 173 -10.20 -16.73 -18.63
N THR A 174 -10.94 -16.69 -17.52
CA THR A 174 -11.99 -15.69 -17.31
C THR A 174 -11.39 -14.35 -16.91
N THR A 175 -11.39 -13.39 -17.84
CA THR A 175 -11.05 -11.99 -17.56
C THR A 175 -12.15 -11.30 -16.77
N VAL A 176 -11.80 -10.73 -15.61
CA VAL A 176 -12.72 -10.01 -14.72
C VAL A 176 -12.50 -8.49 -14.72
N LEU A 177 -11.36 -8.03 -15.24
CA LEU A 177 -11.05 -6.63 -15.39
C LEU A 177 -10.10 -6.42 -16.56
N THR A 178 -10.37 -5.38 -17.35
CA THR A 178 -9.45 -4.83 -18.35
C THR A 178 -9.35 -3.33 -18.16
N SER A 179 -8.14 -2.80 -18.04
CA SER A 179 -7.86 -1.37 -17.90
C SER A 179 -6.82 -0.96 -18.95
N PRO A 180 -7.23 -0.26 -20.02
CA PRO A 180 -6.29 0.20 -21.04
C PRO A 180 -5.47 1.41 -20.56
N ASN A 181 -4.46 1.79 -21.37
CA ASN A 181 -3.74 3.06 -21.27
C ASN A 181 -2.95 3.30 -19.98
N ALA A 182 -2.39 2.25 -19.36
CA ALA A 182 -1.42 2.40 -18.28
C ALA A 182 -0.07 2.91 -18.85
N ASN A 183 0.15 4.22 -18.81
CA ASN A 183 1.38 4.85 -19.29
C ASN A 183 2.51 4.74 -18.25
N LEU A 184 3.45 3.83 -18.49
CA LEU A 184 4.59 3.62 -17.60
C LEU A 184 5.85 4.29 -18.15
N LYS A 185 6.50 5.09 -17.30
CA LYS A 185 7.70 5.85 -17.66
C LYS A 185 8.96 5.22 -17.11
N ALA A 186 10.08 5.40 -17.80
CA ALA A 186 11.38 4.91 -17.35
C ALA A 186 11.74 5.49 -15.98
N ASN A 187 12.49 4.73 -15.19
CA ASN A 187 12.96 5.12 -13.87
C ASN A 187 11.83 5.46 -12.87
N LYS A 188 10.67 4.82 -13.04
CA LYS A 188 9.49 4.99 -12.17
C LYS A 188 8.98 3.65 -11.66
N TYR A 189 8.43 3.68 -10.46
CA TYR A 189 7.82 2.57 -9.75
C TYR A 189 6.33 2.80 -9.64
N TYR A 190 5.56 1.76 -9.92
CA TYR A 190 4.11 1.76 -9.88
C TYR A 190 3.63 0.54 -9.11
N THR A 191 2.71 0.75 -8.19
CA THR A 191 1.92 -0.33 -7.62
C THR A 191 0.56 -0.34 -8.29
N VAL A 192 0.20 -1.46 -8.89
CA VAL A 192 -1.17 -1.68 -9.37
C VAL A 192 -1.98 -2.27 -8.22
N TYR A 193 -2.88 -1.48 -7.66
CA TYR A 193 -3.79 -1.92 -6.60
C TYR A 193 -5.11 -2.38 -7.22
N ALA A 194 -5.46 -3.66 -7.08
CA ALA A 194 -6.82 -4.11 -7.36
C ALA A 194 -7.72 -3.78 -6.16
N VAL A 195 -8.75 -2.96 -6.37
CA VAL A 195 -9.72 -2.51 -5.36
C VAL A 195 -11.14 -2.78 -5.84
N GLY A 196 -12.13 -2.60 -4.98
CA GLY A 196 -13.55 -2.83 -5.29
C GLY A 196 -13.99 -4.23 -4.90
N LEU A 197 -15.11 -4.67 -5.45
CA LEU A 197 -15.75 -5.95 -5.15
C LEU A 197 -15.88 -6.79 -6.42
N ALA A 198 -15.71 -8.12 -6.31
CA ALA A 198 -15.96 -9.03 -7.43
C ALA A 198 -17.43 -9.00 -7.85
N ASP A 199 -18.33 -9.24 -6.90
CA ASP A 199 -19.78 -9.24 -7.11
C ASP A 199 -20.44 -8.15 -6.26
N GLY A 200 -20.20 -6.88 -6.60
CA GLY A 200 -20.76 -5.76 -5.85
C GLY A 200 -20.41 -4.39 -6.41
N LYS A 201 -20.87 -3.34 -5.72
CA LYS A 201 -20.51 -1.96 -6.01
C LYS A 201 -19.66 -1.39 -4.87
N PRO A 202 -18.56 -0.67 -5.18
CA PRO A 202 -17.97 -0.49 -6.52
C PRO A 202 -17.37 -1.80 -7.05
N SER A 203 -17.52 -2.06 -8.36
CA SER A 203 -16.94 -3.23 -9.02
C SER A 203 -15.40 -3.16 -9.01
N LEU A 204 -14.76 -4.30 -9.25
CA LEU A 204 -13.31 -4.39 -9.40
C LEU A 204 -12.75 -3.29 -10.32
N GLN A 205 -11.69 -2.65 -9.85
CA GLN A 205 -10.98 -1.55 -10.50
C GLN A 205 -9.48 -1.65 -10.15
N VAL A 206 -8.63 -0.99 -10.94
CA VAL A 206 -7.21 -0.83 -10.62
C VAL A 206 -6.84 0.62 -10.36
N LEU A 207 -5.96 0.85 -9.39
CA LEU A 207 -5.29 2.14 -9.15
C LEU A 207 -3.82 1.99 -9.47
N ILE A 208 -3.23 2.96 -10.17
CA ILE A 208 -1.85 2.89 -10.65
C ILE A 208 -1.09 4.17 -10.25
N PRO A 209 -0.99 4.49 -8.95
CA PRO A 209 -0.21 5.65 -8.51
C PRO A 209 1.28 5.44 -8.76
N LEU A 210 2.00 6.56 -8.78
CA LEU A 210 3.45 6.53 -8.65
C LEU A 210 3.83 6.22 -7.20
N ASP A 211 4.78 5.32 -6.99
CA ASP A 211 5.27 5.00 -5.65
C ASP A 211 6.39 5.96 -5.23
N GLY A 212 6.48 6.22 -3.92
CA GLY A 212 7.38 7.22 -3.36
C GLY A 212 8.86 6.95 -3.64
N ASN A 213 9.26 5.69 -3.76
CA ASN A 213 10.62 5.28 -4.20
C ASN A 213 11.00 5.79 -5.61
N SER A 214 10.06 6.37 -6.37
CA SER A 214 10.31 7.04 -7.65
C SER A 214 10.84 8.48 -7.55
N TYR A 215 10.70 9.14 -6.40
CA TYR A 215 11.03 10.57 -6.23
C TYR A 215 11.46 10.99 -4.83
N ILE A 216 11.14 10.22 -3.79
CA ILE A 216 11.56 10.45 -2.41
C ILE A 216 12.98 9.90 -2.24
N LYS A 217 13.91 10.82 -1.95
CA LYS A 217 15.32 10.52 -1.75
C LYS A 217 15.55 9.95 -0.36
#